data_AF-A0AAU7MU11-F1
#
_entry.id   AF-A0AAU7MU11-F1
#
_cell.length_a   1.000
_cell.length_b   1.000
_cell.length_c   1.000
_cell.angle_alpha   90.00
_cell.angle_beta   90.00
_cell.angle_gamma   90.00
#
_symmetry.space_group_name_H-M   'P 1'
#
loop_
_entity.id
_entity.type
_entity.pdbx_description
1 polymer ?
#
loop_
_entity_poly.entity_id
_entity_poly.type
_entity_poly.pdbx_seq_one_letter_code
_entity_poly.pdbx_strand_id
1 'polypeptide(L)'
;MKKIVMLVFVVLGTMALNAQDRDRDRLQDPDQNQDRLMLVDGDVLQIRDRDQIRLQDPLTLDDGTVVYPNGTYFTRDRDRLRLRDGECLDNDGVKYRNEYQYRYKVLQSDKGLTDQQVMERNQNRFQLIRIDGEVYQIRTQSQNRLQERLEIANGIMVDPNGSYMNQNREQTRLKEGECLNLSGEKFTNMYNHRKMMMNRQMKSINNMKSKKSMNKTALKKKGGR
;
A
#
# COMPACT_ATOMS: atom_id res chain seq x y z
N MET A 1 -4.56 -72.59 20.56
CA MET A 1 -3.30 -71.81 20.36
C MET A 1 -3.70 -70.44 19.80
N LYS A 2 -3.92 -69.39 20.60
CA LYS A 2 -2.96 -68.37 21.08
C LYS A 2 -1.91 -67.90 20.05
N LYS A 3 -2.18 -66.74 19.40
CA LYS A 3 -1.38 -65.48 19.26
C LYS A 3 -2.37 -64.42 18.69
N ILE A 4 -2.98 -63.48 19.44
CA ILE A 4 -2.52 -62.15 19.95
C ILE A 4 -1.74 -61.33 18.88
N VAL A 5 -1.93 -60.03 18.59
CA VAL A 5 -2.89 -58.91 18.81
C VAL A 5 -2.33 -57.71 17.97
N MET A 6 -3.14 -56.65 17.74
CA MET A 6 -2.87 -55.26 17.26
C MET A 6 -2.88 -55.02 15.74
N LEU A 7 -3.82 -54.28 15.11
CA LEU A 7 -4.41 -52.94 15.32
C LEU A 7 -3.48 -51.79 14.90
N VAL A 8 -3.74 -51.14 13.75
CA VAL A 8 -3.77 -49.67 13.56
C VAL A 8 -4.65 -49.34 12.34
N PHE A 9 -5.76 -48.65 12.60
CA PHE A 9 -6.50 -47.87 11.61
C PHE A 9 -5.64 -46.65 11.25
N VAL A 10 -5.03 -46.64 10.07
CA VAL A 10 -4.41 -45.40 9.55
C VAL A 10 -5.51 -44.58 8.90
N VAL A 11 -6.07 -43.68 9.71
CA VAL A 11 -6.78 -42.49 9.23
C VAL A 11 -5.77 -41.68 8.43
N LEU A 12 -5.78 -41.80 7.09
CA LEU A 12 -5.09 -40.86 6.23
C LEU A 12 -5.86 -39.54 6.28
N GLY A 13 -5.49 -38.76 7.30
CA GLY A 13 -5.96 -37.41 7.53
C GLY A 13 -5.70 -36.54 6.31
N THR A 14 -6.72 -35.74 6.01
CA THR A 14 -6.71 -34.61 5.10
C THR A 14 -5.45 -33.76 5.27
N MET A 15 -4.49 -33.86 4.36
CA MET A 15 -3.56 -32.75 4.12
C MET A 15 -4.21 -31.79 3.14
N ALA A 16 -5.14 -30.99 3.65
CA ALA A 16 -5.36 -29.67 3.08
C ALA A 16 -4.06 -28.91 3.33
N LEU A 17 -3.21 -28.83 2.31
CA LEU A 17 -2.02 -27.99 2.34
C LEU A 17 -2.47 -26.57 2.65
N ASN A 18 -2.01 -26.05 3.79
CA ASN A 18 -2.23 -24.68 4.22
C ASN A 18 -1.76 -23.71 3.12
N ALA A 19 -2.71 -23.19 2.35
CA ALA A 19 -2.50 -22.07 1.44
C ALA A 19 -2.60 -20.70 2.15
N GLN A 20 -2.70 -20.69 3.49
CA GLN A 20 -3.17 -19.53 4.25
C GLN A 20 -2.10 -18.54 4.75
N ASP A 21 -0.84 -18.65 4.36
CA ASP A 21 0.22 -17.74 4.86
C ASP A 21 0.81 -16.77 3.82
N ARG A 22 0.26 -16.66 2.60
CA ARG A 22 0.78 -15.70 1.60
C ARG A 22 0.03 -14.38 1.51
N ASP A 23 -1.16 -14.27 2.10
CA ASP A 23 -2.00 -13.08 1.91
C ASP A 23 -1.90 -12.05 3.04
N ARG A 24 -1.30 -12.42 4.19
CA ARG A 24 -1.09 -11.49 5.30
C ARG A 24 -0.02 -10.43 5.03
N ASP A 25 0.95 -10.74 4.17
CA ASP A 25 2.03 -9.82 3.80
C ASP A 25 1.63 -8.81 2.71
N ARG A 26 0.45 -8.95 2.09
CA ARG A 26 -0.02 -7.99 1.05
C ARG A 26 -0.49 -6.64 1.60
N LEU A 27 -0.82 -6.58 2.88
CA LEU A 27 -1.31 -5.35 3.54
C LEU A 27 -0.19 -4.42 4.02
N GLN A 28 1.06 -4.88 3.94
CA GLN A 28 2.21 -4.24 4.59
C GLN A 28 3.41 -4.12 3.66
N ASP A 29 3.20 -4.15 2.34
CA ASP A 29 4.31 -3.98 1.40
C ASP A 29 4.50 -2.49 1.05
N PRO A 30 5.55 -1.81 1.55
CA PRO A 30 5.89 -0.45 1.13
C PRO A 30 6.23 -0.33 -0.36
N ASP A 31 6.41 -1.44 -1.10
CA ASP A 31 6.69 -1.43 -2.55
C ASP A 31 5.48 -1.00 -3.43
N GLN A 32 4.26 -0.84 -2.88
CA GLN A 32 3.03 -0.54 -3.66
C GLN A 32 2.83 0.92 -4.13
N ASN A 33 3.88 1.72 -4.25
CA ASN A 33 3.75 3.13 -4.72
C ASN A 33 5.01 3.71 -5.35
N GLN A 34 5.95 2.86 -5.76
CA GLN A 34 7.32 3.27 -5.95
C GLN A 34 7.90 2.80 -7.27
N ASP A 35 7.52 3.58 -8.27
CA ASP A 35 8.04 3.51 -9.62
C ASP A 35 9.52 3.87 -9.62
N ARG A 36 10.29 3.01 -10.28
CA ARG A 36 11.72 3.24 -10.54
C ARG A 36 12.16 2.53 -11.80
N LEU A 37 13.25 3.01 -12.37
CA LEU A 37 13.93 2.41 -13.50
C LEU A 37 15.22 1.76 -13.00
N MET A 38 15.46 0.50 -13.34
CA MET A 38 16.67 -0.23 -12.96
C MET A 38 17.33 -0.84 -14.20
N LEU A 39 18.64 -0.70 -14.34
CA LEU A 39 19.36 -1.38 -15.42
C LEU A 39 19.69 -2.81 -14.98
N VAL A 40 19.28 -3.80 -15.78
CA VAL A 40 19.56 -5.22 -15.56
C VAL A 40 19.95 -5.86 -16.89
N ASP A 41 21.13 -6.48 -16.95
CA ASP A 41 21.65 -7.18 -18.13
C ASP A 41 21.67 -6.31 -19.42
N GLY A 42 21.86 -4.99 -19.24
CA GLY A 42 21.90 -4.02 -20.34
C GLY A 42 20.54 -3.45 -20.76
N ASP A 43 19.45 -3.91 -20.12
CA ASP A 43 18.09 -3.45 -20.37
C ASP A 43 17.55 -2.66 -19.18
N VAL A 44 16.90 -1.52 -19.45
CA VAL A 44 16.19 -0.77 -18.41
C VAL A 44 14.84 -1.42 -18.16
N LEU A 45 14.59 -1.81 -16.92
CA LEU A 45 13.32 -2.29 -16.42
C LEU A 45 12.63 -1.18 -15.64
N GLN A 46 11.38 -0.89 -15.99
CA GLN A 46 10.47 -0.15 -15.15
C GLN A 46 9.87 -1.10 -14.13
N ILE A 47 10.08 -0.82 -12.85
CA ILE A 47 9.51 -1.58 -11.76
C ILE A 47 8.36 -0.76 -11.18
N ARG A 48 7.12 -1.21 -11.42
CA ARG A 48 5.88 -0.56 -10.97
C ARG A 48 4.97 -1.61 -10.37
N ASP A 49 4.51 -1.40 -9.12
CA ASP A 49 3.56 -2.30 -8.45
C ASP A 49 3.93 -3.80 -8.52
N ARG A 50 5.25 -4.08 -8.49
CA ARG A 50 5.90 -5.41 -8.63
C ARG A 50 5.99 -5.96 -10.06
N ASP A 51 5.38 -5.31 -11.05
CA ASP A 51 5.62 -5.62 -12.46
C ASP A 51 6.98 -5.07 -12.89
N GLN A 52 7.71 -5.87 -13.66
CA GLN A 52 8.96 -5.47 -14.31
C GLN A 52 8.72 -5.42 -15.81
N ILE A 53 8.60 -4.22 -16.34
CA ILE A 53 8.34 -3.98 -17.76
C ILE A 53 9.61 -3.43 -18.38
N ARG A 54 10.12 -4.11 -19.40
CA ARG A 54 11.25 -3.59 -20.18
C ARG A 54 10.85 -2.28 -20.83
N LEU A 55 11.67 -1.26 -20.62
CA LEU A 55 11.48 0.04 -21.21
C LEU A 55 11.79 -0.04 -22.71
N GLN A 56 10.80 0.26 -23.56
CA GLN A 56 10.94 0.21 -25.02
C GLN A 56 11.25 1.58 -25.62
N ASP A 57 10.61 2.62 -25.08
CA ASP A 57 10.76 4.01 -25.51
C ASP A 57 11.42 4.83 -24.40
N PRO A 58 12.10 5.95 -24.72
CA PRO A 58 12.62 6.84 -23.69
C PRO A 58 11.52 7.33 -22.75
N LEU A 59 11.81 7.34 -21.45
CA LEU A 59 10.90 7.83 -20.41
C LEU A 59 11.42 9.13 -19.83
N THR A 60 10.56 10.14 -19.72
CA THR A 60 10.85 11.37 -18.98
C THR A 60 10.36 11.23 -17.54
N LEU A 61 11.26 11.43 -16.59
CA LEU A 61 11.01 11.47 -15.15
C LEU A 61 10.44 12.84 -14.73
N ASP A 62 9.93 12.95 -13.51
CA ASP A 62 9.24 14.15 -13.01
C ASP A 62 10.18 15.37 -12.90
N ASP A 63 11.49 15.14 -12.70
CA ASP A 63 12.52 16.17 -12.67
C ASP A 63 12.95 16.66 -14.08
N GLY A 64 12.43 16.03 -15.14
CA GLY A 64 12.79 16.32 -16.53
C GLY A 64 13.96 15.48 -17.06
N THR A 65 14.49 14.54 -16.27
CA THR A 65 15.50 13.58 -16.73
C THR A 65 14.89 12.64 -17.77
N VAL A 66 15.58 12.43 -18.90
CA VAL A 66 15.15 11.51 -19.96
C VAL A 66 16.01 10.25 -19.92
N VAL A 67 15.39 9.10 -19.65
CA VAL A 67 16.06 7.79 -19.54
C VAL A 67 15.75 6.95 -20.77
N TYR A 68 16.79 6.40 -21.39
CA TYR A 68 16.69 5.56 -22.59
C TYR A 68 16.73 4.07 -22.22
N PRO A 69 16.15 3.18 -23.06
CA PRO A 69 16.14 1.73 -22.85
C PRO A 69 17.51 1.08 -22.55
N ASN A 70 18.60 1.68 -23.03
CA ASN A 70 19.97 1.18 -22.86
C ASN A 70 20.68 1.65 -21.58
N GLY A 71 19.95 2.35 -20.70
CA GLY A 71 20.44 2.89 -19.43
C GLY A 71 21.15 4.24 -19.53
N THR A 72 21.31 4.82 -20.73
CA THR A 72 21.78 6.20 -20.88
C THR A 72 20.66 7.14 -20.46
N TYR A 73 21.00 8.21 -19.75
CA TYR A 73 20.04 9.25 -19.40
C TYR A 73 20.64 10.64 -19.50
N PHE A 74 19.78 11.61 -19.75
CA PHE A 74 20.12 13.03 -19.75
C PHE A 74 19.37 13.69 -18.62
N THR A 75 20.09 14.32 -17.70
CA THR A 75 19.44 15.15 -16.66
C THR A 75 18.76 16.36 -17.31
N ARG A 76 17.90 17.05 -16.56
CA ARG A 76 17.30 18.32 -17.02
C ARG A 76 18.34 19.33 -17.50
N ASP A 77 19.50 19.34 -16.86
CA ASP A 77 20.63 20.23 -17.18
C ASP A 77 21.48 19.71 -18.35
N ARG A 78 21.04 18.63 -19.01
CA ARG A 78 21.61 17.97 -20.20
C ARG A 78 22.92 17.22 -19.97
N ASP A 79 23.23 16.89 -18.71
CA ASP A 79 24.36 16.01 -18.43
C ASP A 79 24.04 14.59 -18.90
N ARG A 80 24.90 14.05 -19.75
CA ARG A 80 24.78 12.68 -20.25
C ARG A 80 25.44 11.71 -19.27
N LEU A 81 24.65 10.82 -18.71
CA LEU A 81 25.07 9.81 -17.76
C LEU A 81 24.57 8.43 -18.19
N ARG A 82 25.07 7.37 -17.55
CA ARG A 82 24.65 6.00 -17.83
C ARG A 82 24.57 5.20 -16.54
N LEU A 83 23.45 4.51 -16.36
CA LEU A 83 23.28 3.52 -15.29
C LEU A 83 24.26 2.37 -15.48
N ARG A 84 24.78 1.85 -14.37
CA ARG A 84 25.46 0.56 -14.32
C ARG A 84 24.46 -0.53 -13.96
N ASP A 85 24.84 -1.76 -14.24
CA ASP A 85 24.03 -2.91 -13.90
C ASP A 85 23.68 -2.93 -12.40
N GLY A 86 22.41 -3.10 -12.10
CA GLY A 86 21.83 -3.03 -10.77
C GLY A 86 21.57 -1.61 -10.23
N GLU A 87 22.06 -0.54 -10.87
CA GLU A 87 21.73 0.84 -10.46
C GLU A 87 20.29 1.20 -10.86
N CYS A 88 19.64 2.06 -10.06
CA CYS A 88 18.28 2.51 -10.32
C CYS A 88 18.09 4.02 -10.16
N LEU A 89 17.09 4.56 -10.86
CA LEU A 89 16.57 5.93 -10.75
C LEU A 89 15.13 5.87 -10.26
N ASP A 90 14.76 6.71 -9.30
CA ASP A 90 13.34 6.93 -8.98
C ASP A 90 12.71 7.96 -9.92
N ASN A 91 11.40 8.20 -9.79
CA ASN A 91 10.69 9.18 -10.62
C ASN A 91 11.17 10.64 -10.41
N ASP A 92 11.86 10.94 -9.31
CA ASP A 92 12.43 12.26 -9.04
C ASP A 92 13.86 12.42 -9.62
N GLY A 93 14.35 11.42 -10.36
CA GLY A 93 15.68 11.43 -10.97
C GLY A 93 16.82 11.15 -9.99
N VAL A 94 16.51 10.68 -8.77
CA VAL A 94 17.54 10.33 -7.78
C VAL A 94 18.13 8.97 -8.11
N LYS A 95 19.46 8.93 -8.28
CA LYS A 95 20.18 7.68 -8.57
C LYS A 95 20.56 6.94 -7.29
N TYR A 96 20.39 5.62 -7.33
CA TYR A 96 20.80 4.69 -6.29
C TYR A 96 21.74 3.63 -6.85
N ARG A 97 22.68 3.20 -6.01
CA ARG A 97 23.69 2.18 -6.33
C ARG A 97 23.09 0.80 -6.54
N ASN A 98 21.94 0.55 -5.92
CA ASN A 98 21.17 -0.67 -6.02
C ASN A 98 19.77 -0.51 -5.42
N GLU A 99 18.93 -1.49 -5.75
CA GLU A 99 17.60 -1.68 -5.19
C GLU A 99 17.55 -1.58 -3.66
N TYR A 100 18.49 -2.23 -2.97
CA TYR A 100 18.50 -2.23 -1.52
C TYR A 100 18.69 -0.81 -0.95
N GLN A 101 19.54 0.00 -1.57
CA GLN A 101 19.74 1.40 -1.16
C GLN A 101 18.49 2.23 -1.40
N TYR A 102 17.80 2.02 -2.53
CA TYR A 102 16.52 2.65 -2.84
C TYR A 102 15.50 2.36 -1.75
N ARG A 103 15.22 1.06 -1.51
CA ARG A 103 14.26 0.61 -0.49
C ARG A 103 14.61 1.12 0.90
N TYR A 104 15.89 1.10 1.25
CA TYR A 104 16.36 1.63 2.54
C TYR A 104 16.14 3.15 2.66
N LYS A 105 16.35 3.92 1.59
CA LYS A 105 16.14 5.38 1.57
C LYS A 105 14.67 5.73 1.65
N VAL A 106 13.83 4.99 0.94
CA VAL A 106 12.37 5.06 1.06
C VAL A 106 11.91 4.81 2.50
N LEU A 107 12.38 3.70 3.08
CA LEU A 107 12.06 3.33 4.47
C LEU A 107 12.56 4.37 5.47
N GLN A 108 13.65 5.07 5.16
CA GLN A 108 14.15 6.18 5.96
C GLN A 108 13.38 7.50 5.73
N SER A 109 12.90 7.78 4.52
CA SER A 109 12.02 8.92 4.24
C SER A 109 10.68 8.79 4.97
N ASP A 110 10.23 7.55 5.19
CA ASP A 110 9.09 7.23 6.06
C ASP A 110 9.41 7.36 7.57
N LYS A 111 10.69 7.49 7.97
CA LYS A 111 11.06 7.79 9.38
C LYS A 111 10.71 9.23 9.73
N GLY A 112 9.52 9.36 10.28
CA GLY A 112 8.89 10.61 10.70
C GLY A 112 7.37 10.51 10.75
N LEU A 113 6.80 9.49 10.09
CA LEU A 113 5.42 9.07 10.23
C LEU A 113 5.34 7.92 11.24
N THR A 114 4.45 7.99 12.23
CA THR A 114 4.17 6.84 13.10
C THR A 114 3.45 5.75 12.29
N ASP A 115 3.53 4.47 12.70
CA ASP A 115 2.76 3.38 12.08
C ASP A 115 1.27 3.73 11.93
N GLN A 116 0.74 4.50 12.89
CA GLN A 116 -0.61 5.04 12.87
C GLN A 116 -0.85 6.02 11.71
N GLN A 117 0.13 6.85 11.32
CA GLN A 117 0.00 7.78 10.19
C GLN A 117 0.10 7.07 8.84
N VAL A 118 0.89 5.98 8.76
CA VAL A 118 0.92 5.11 7.57
C VAL A 118 -0.40 4.34 7.42
N MET A 119 -0.94 3.81 8.52
CA MET A 119 -2.27 3.18 8.55
C MET A 119 -3.38 4.17 8.17
N GLU A 120 -3.39 5.38 8.73
CA GLU A 120 -4.35 6.43 8.37
C GLU A 120 -4.26 6.79 6.87
N ARG A 121 -3.04 6.89 6.32
CA ARG A 121 -2.84 7.13 4.88
C ARG A 121 -3.43 6.00 4.04
N ASN A 122 -3.17 4.75 4.39
CA ASN A 122 -3.66 3.60 3.64
C ASN A 122 -5.19 3.45 3.76
N GLN A 123 -5.78 3.74 4.93
CA GLN A 123 -7.23 3.83 5.13
C GLN A 123 -7.88 4.92 4.26
N ASN A 124 -7.22 6.07 4.08
CA ASN A 124 -7.71 7.15 3.20
C ASN A 124 -7.70 6.76 1.72
N ARG A 125 -6.75 5.88 1.34
CA ARG A 125 -6.45 5.49 -0.03
C ARG A 125 -7.07 4.16 -0.44
N PHE A 126 -7.95 3.56 0.36
CA PHE A 126 -8.63 2.30 0.02
C PHE A 126 -10.14 2.44 0.26
N GLN A 127 -10.94 2.03 -0.72
CA GLN A 127 -12.41 2.01 -0.64
C GLN A 127 -12.95 0.81 -1.43
N LEU A 128 -13.94 0.13 -0.88
CA LEU A 128 -14.79 -0.81 -1.63
C LEU A 128 -16.10 -0.10 -1.94
N ILE A 129 -16.41 0.15 -3.21
CA ILE A 129 -17.65 0.80 -3.64
C ILE A 129 -18.48 -0.16 -4.48
N ARG A 130 -19.81 -0.12 -4.34
CA ARG A 130 -20.71 -0.84 -5.24
C ARG A 130 -21.12 0.06 -6.40
N ILE A 131 -20.81 -0.38 -7.62
CA ILE A 131 -21.14 0.28 -8.89
C ILE A 131 -21.75 -0.76 -9.83
N ASP A 132 -22.94 -0.49 -10.36
CA ASP A 132 -23.69 -1.34 -11.29
C ASP A 132 -23.87 -2.78 -10.80
N GLY A 133 -24.08 -2.94 -9.49
CA GLY A 133 -24.25 -4.26 -8.88
C GLY A 133 -22.95 -4.99 -8.52
N GLU A 134 -21.81 -4.46 -8.94
CA GLU A 134 -20.47 -5.02 -8.77
C GLU A 134 -19.67 -4.22 -7.74
N VAL A 135 -18.77 -4.86 -6.99
CA VAL A 135 -17.87 -4.17 -6.07
C VAL A 135 -16.56 -3.83 -6.77
N TYR A 136 -16.11 -2.59 -6.59
CA TYR A 136 -14.80 -2.13 -7.02
C TYR A 136 -13.95 -1.77 -5.82
N GLN A 137 -12.72 -2.26 -5.82
CA GLN A 137 -11.66 -1.81 -4.97
C GLN A 137 -11.00 -0.59 -5.60
N ILE A 138 -11.23 0.57 -5.00
CA ILE A 138 -10.62 1.83 -5.39
C ILE A 138 -9.44 2.13 -4.47
N ARG A 139 -8.27 2.21 -5.09
CA ARG A 139 -7.06 2.78 -4.52
C ARG A 139 -6.70 4.07 -5.23
N THR A 140 -5.71 4.80 -4.74
CA THR A 140 -5.32 6.10 -5.32
C THR A 140 -4.99 6.06 -6.81
N GLN A 141 -4.46 4.95 -7.31
CA GLN A 141 -4.05 4.81 -8.70
C GLN A 141 -4.68 3.61 -9.41
N SER A 142 -5.56 2.86 -8.74
CA SER A 142 -6.18 1.67 -9.34
C SER A 142 -7.65 1.56 -8.97
N GLN A 143 -8.46 1.09 -9.92
CA GLN A 143 -9.83 0.68 -9.68
C GLN A 143 -9.99 -0.72 -10.26
N ASN A 144 -10.07 -1.71 -9.39
CA ASN A 144 -10.18 -3.11 -9.78
C ASN A 144 -11.53 -3.66 -9.35
N ARG A 145 -12.24 -4.33 -10.25
CA ARG A 145 -13.43 -5.09 -9.90
C ARG A 145 -13.02 -6.21 -8.93
N LEU A 146 -13.77 -6.35 -7.85
CA LEU A 146 -13.58 -7.41 -6.87
C LEU A 146 -14.07 -8.73 -7.46
N GLN A 147 -13.16 -9.63 -7.79
CA GLN A 147 -13.49 -10.93 -8.40
C GLN A 147 -13.79 -12.01 -7.36
N GLU A 148 -13.14 -11.93 -6.20
CA GLU A 148 -13.20 -12.90 -5.12
C GLU A 148 -13.54 -12.21 -3.81
N ARG A 149 -14.00 -12.98 -2.83
CA ARG A 149 -14.27 -12.47 -1.48
C ARG A 149 -13.01 -11.86 -0.87
N LEU A 150 -13.12 -10.66 -0.32
CA LEU A 150 -12.03 -9.95 0.34
C LEU A 150 -12.26 -9.86 1.84
N GLU A 151 -11.26 -10.26 2.61
CA GLU A 151 -11.18 -9.97 4.05
C GLU A 151 -10.60 -8.56 4.26
N ILE A 152 -11.31 -7.72 4.99
CA ILE A 152 -10.82 -6.43 5.49
C ILE A 152 -10.68 -6.47 7.03
N ALA A 153 -10.30 -5.37 7.66
CA ALA A 153 -10.00 -5.37 9.09
C ALA A 153 -11.16 -5.89 9.95
N ASN A 154 -10.82 -6.46 11.11
CA ASN A 154 -11.76 -7.04 12.06
C ASN A 154 -12.52 -8.30 11.55
N GLY A 155 -11.95 -9.00 10.56
CA GLY A 155 -12.53 -10.24 10.03
C GLY A 155 -13.79 -10.03 9.20
N ILE A 156 -14.00 -8.81 8.70
CA ILE A 156 -15.14 -8.49 7.82
C ILE A 156 -14.84 -9.07 6.44
N MET A 157 -15.71 -9.95 5.97
CA MET A 157 -15.66 -10.53 4.64
C MET A 157 -16.62 -9.81 3.71
N VAL A 158 -16.12 -9.32 2.57
CA VAL A 158 -16.91 -8.63 1.54
C VAL A 158 -16.92 -9.47 0.26
N ASP A 159 -18.12 -9.79 -0.21
CA ASP A 159 -18.34 -10.53 -1.46
C ASP A 159 -18.36 -9.59 -2.68
N PRO A 160 -18.03 -10.09 -3.89
CA PRO A 160 -18.12 -9.34 -5.16
C PRO A 160 -19.45 -8.62 -5.43
N ASN A 161 -20.55 -9.16 -4.91
CA ASN A 161 -21.90 -8.59 -5.07
C ASN A 161 -22.23 -7.49 -4.03
N GLY A 162 -21.29 -7.15 -3.15
CA GLY A 162 -21.43 -6.13 -2.10
C GLY A 162 -22.02 -6.63 -0.80
N SER A 163 -22.35 -7.91 -0.66
CA SER A 163 -22.74 -8.50 0.62
C SER A 163 -21.55 -8.56 1.58
N TYR A 164 -21.76 -8.25 2.85
CA TYR A 164 -20.74 -8.35 3.89
C TYR A 164 -21.37 -8.53 5.27
N MET A 165 -20.56 -9.00 6.23
CA MET A 165 -20.95 -9.08 7.63
C MET A 165 -20.36 -7.88 8.39
N ASN A 166 -21.20 -7.08 9.04
CA ASN A 166 -20.72 -5.93 9.80
C ASN A 166 -20.14 -6.35 11.17
N GLN A 167 -19.62 -5.39 11.95
CA GLN A 167 -19.03 -5.65 13.27
C GLN A 167 -20.02 -6.29 14.27
N ASN A 168 -21.33 -6.10 14.07
CA ASN A 168 -22.39 -6.68 14.90
C ASN A 168 -22.81 -8.10 14.43
N ARG A 169 -22.08 -8.68 13.48
CA ARG A 169 -22.40 -9.97 12.83
C ARG A 169 -23.70 -9.98 12.02
N GLU A 170 -24.19 -8.81 11.64
CA GLU A 170 -25.36 -8.72 10.78
C GLU A 170 -24.93 -8.82 9.32
N GLN A 171 -25.62 -9.68 8.58
CA GLN A 171 -25.44 -9.78 7.14
C GLN A 171 -26.14 -8.60 6.47
N THR A 172 -25.38 -7.82 5.72
CA THR A 172 -25.87 -6.64 5.00
C THR A 172 -25.28 -6.59 3.60
N ARG A 173 -25.67 -5.60 2.82
CA ARG A 173 -25.18 -5.39 1.45
C ARG A 173 -25.05 -3.91 1.18
N LEU A 174 -23.95 -3.51 0.54
CA LEU A 174 -23.79 -2.15 0.04
C LEU A 174 -24.89 -1.83 -0.96
N LYS A 175 -25.50 -0.66 -0.84
CA LYS A 175 -26.34 -0.09 -1.89
C LYS A 175 -25.46 0.54 -2.96
N GLU A 176 -26.10 0.83 -4.09
CA GLU A 176 -25.46 1.52 -5.20
C GLU A 176 -24.82 2.85 -4.76
N GLY A 177 -23.53 3.03 -5.07
CA GLY A 177 -22.74 4.18 -4.68
C GLY A 177 -22.24 4.18 -3.22
N GLU A 178 -22.73 3.30 -2.35
CA GLU A 178 -22.21 3.17 -0.99
C GLU A 178 -20.82 2.55 -0.98
N CYS A 179 -20.00 2.92 0.00
CA CYS A 179 -18.66 2.37 0.12
C CYS A 179 -18.26 1.98 1.56
N LEU A 180 -17.33 1.04 1.65
CA LEU A 180 -16.63 0.64 2.88
C LEU A 180 -15.18 1.07 2.83
N ASN A 181 -14.65 1.53 3.96
CA ASN A 181 -13.20 1.70 4.12
C ASN A 181 -12.54 0.44 4.70
N LEU A 182 -11.21 0.44 4.84
CA LEU A 182 -10.42 -0.68 5.38
C LEU A 182 -10.87 -1.14 6.78
N SER A 183 -11.46 -0.26 7.58
CA SER A 183 -11.93 -0.54 8.94
C SER A 183 -13.35 -1.14 8.97
N GLY A 184 -14.00 -1.24 7.81
CA GLY A 184 -15.39 -1.66 7.67
C GLY A 184 -16.41 -0.57 8.02
N GLU A 185 -15.98 0.70 8.13
CA GLU A 185 -16.92 1.82 8.28
C GLU A 185 -17.64 2.04 6.93
N LYS A 186 -18.98 2.10 6.96
CA LYS A 186 -19.81 2.36 5.78
C LYS A 186 -20.06 3.85 5.58
N PHE A 187 -19.99 4.29 4.33
CA PHE A 187 -20.31 5.65 3.90
C PHE A 187 -21.34 5.61 2.76
N THR A 188 -22.18 6.63 2.72
CA THR A 188 -23.21 6.77 1.67
C THR A 188 -22.62 7.00 0.28
N ASN A 189 -21.40 7.56 0.19
CA ASN A 189 -20.61 7.67 -1.03
C ASN A 189 -19.14 7.99 -0.70
N MET A 190 -18.27 7.91 -1.72
CA MET A 190 -16.84 8.22 -1.60
C MET A 190 -16.56 9.67 -1.18
N TYR A 191 -17.40 10.62 -1.62
CA TYR A 191 -17.24 12.04 -1.27
C TYR A 191 -17.37 12.24 0.25
N ASN A 192 -18.38 11.62 0.86
CA ASN A 192 -18.62 11.68 2.29
C ASN A 192 -17.48 11.02 3.09
N HIS A 193 -16.95 9.90 2.61
CA HIS A 193 -15.75 9.30 3.19
C HIS A 193 -14.55 10.28 3.14
N ARG A 194 -14.20 10.80 1.95
CA ARG A 194 -13.07 11.72 1.77
C ARG A 194 -13.19 12.98 2.63
N LYS A 195 -14.40 13.57 2.68
CA LYS A 195 -14.69 14.74 3.52
C LYS A 195 -14.49 14.43 5.01
N MET A 196 -14.94 13.27 5.48
CA MET A 196 -14.74 12.88 6.88
C MET A 196 -13.25 12.68 7.21
N MET A 197 -12.49 12.06 6.31
CA MET A 197 -11.06 11.83 6.51
C MET A 197 -10.26 13.15 6.51
N MET A 198 -10.55 14.08 5.60
CA MET A 198 -9.95 15.42 5.62
C MET A 198 -10.25 16.17 6.92
N ASN A 199 -11.48 16.07 7.42
CA ASN A 199 -11.86 16.67 8.70
C ASN A 199 -11.12 16.04 9.89
N ARG A 200 -10.96 14.70 9.91
CA ARG A 200 -10.16 13.98 10.93
C ARG A 200 -8.69 14.44 10.89
N GLN A 201 -8.11 14.56 9.70
CA GLN A 201 -6.74 15.04 9.51
C GLN A 201 -6.56 16.50 9.96
N MET A 202 -7.46 17.41 9.60
CA MET A 202 -7.40 18.81 10.04
C MET A 202 -7.48 18.93 11.57
N LYS A 203 -8.36 18.16 12.22
CA LYS A 203 -8.45 18.11 13.68
C LYS A 203 -7.15 17.61 14.32
N SER A 204 -6.55 16.56 13.76
CA SER A 204 -5.26 16.04 14.22
C SER A 204 -4.13 17.08 14.12
N ILE A 205 -4.02 17.76 12.97
CA ILE A 205 -3.02 18.83 12.75
C ILE A 205 -3.23 19.99 13.74
N ASN A 206 -4.47 20.42 13.95
CA ASN A 206 -4.79 21.51 14.89
C ASN A 206 -4.43 21.13 16.33
N ASN A 207 -4.71 19.89 16.75
CA ASN A 207 -4.37 19.37 18.06
C ASN A 207 -2.84 19.24 18.28
N MET A 208 -2.08 18.89 17.24
CA MET A 208 -0.61 18.89 17.32
C MET A 208 -0.04 20.31 17.42
N LYS A 209 -0.61 21.27 16.68
CA LYS A 209 -0.21 22.69 16.75
C LYS A 209 -0.47 23.29 18.13
N SER A 210 -1.59 22.97 18.77
CA SER A 210 -1.89 23.44 20.13
C SER A 210 -0.99 22.81 21.20
N LYS A 211 -0.64 21.52 21.07
CA LYS A 211 0.34 20.87 21.98
C LYS A 211 1.75 21.46 21.84
N LYS A 212 2.19 21.79 20.62
CA LYS A 212 3.49 22.45 20.37
C LYS A 212 3.53 23.89 20.89
N SER A 213 2.41 24.62 20.88
CA SER A 213 2.34 25.98 21.42
C SER A 213 2.38 26.00 22.96
N MET A 214 1.75 25.04 23.64
CA MET A 214 1.82 24.92 25.11
C MET A 214 3.25 24.64 25.62
N ASN A 215 4.02 23.78 24.93
CA ASN A 215 5.40 23.47 25.34
C ASN A 215 6.36 24.66 25.17
N LYS A 216 6.11 25.59 24.23
CA LYS A 216 6.95 26.80 24.08
C LYS A 216 6.72 27.82 25.18
N THR A 217 5.51 27.91 25.75
CA THR A 217 5.20 28.87 26.81
C THR A 217 5.74 28.42 28.17
N ALA A 218 5.87 27.11 28.41
CA ALA A 218 6.46 26.56 29.64
C ALA A 218 7.98 26.76 29.76
N LEU A 219 8.70 26.84 28.63
CA LEU A 219 10.16 27.05 28.61
C LEU A 219 10.59 28.50 28.84
N LYS A 220 9.70 29.49 28.67
CA LYS A 220 10.03 30.91 28.91
C LYS A 220 9.89 31.38 30.36
N LYS A 221 9.37 30.56 31.28
CA LYS A 221 9.14 30.97 32.68
C LYS A 221 10.26 30.56 33.67
N LYS A 222 11.38 29.99 33.18
CA LYS A 222 12.48 29.47 34.02
C LYS A 222 13.85 30.16 33.81
N GLY A 223 13.90 31.32 33.16
CA GLY A 223 15.13 32.11 32.99
C GLY A 223 14.92 33.54 33.46
N GLY A 224 14.88 33.75 34.77
CA GLY A 224 14.66 35.05 35.39
C GLY A 224 14.97 34.99 36.87
N ARG A 225 16.25 34.89 37.19
CA ARG A 225 16.86 35.31 38.45
C ARG A 225 18.26 35.80 38.15
#